data_AF-A0A1X7IST1-F1
#
_entry.id   AF-A0A1X7IST1-F1
#
_cell.length_a   1.000
_cell.length_b   1.000
_cell.length_c   1.000
_cell.angle_alpha   90.00
_cell.angle_beta   90.00
_cell.angle_gamma   90.00
#
_symmetry.space_group_name_H-M   'P 1'
#
loop_
_entity.id
_entity.type
_entity.pdbx_description
1 polymer ?
#
loop_
_entity_poly.entity_id
_entity_poly.type
_entity_poly.pdbx_seq_one_letter_code
_entity_poly.pdbx_strand_id
1 'polypeptide(L)' 'MAQQSLDECIQDYVLKNDLGTILCRYCEDVIGTLPTNNVKVMYMVCSKVECQCREQLDSIIMEEERTA' A
#
# COMPACT_ATOMS: atom_id res chain seq x y z
N MET A 1 -27.68 -22.71 10.68
CA MET A 1 -27.97 -22.51 9.23
C MET A 1 -27.60 -21.10 8.76
N ALA A 2 -27.81 -20.03 9.54
CA ALA A 2 -27.44 -18.66 9.13
C ALA A 2 -25.92 -18.36 9.06
N GLN A 3 -25.08 -19.11 9.79
CA GLN A 3 -23.63 -18.87 9.81
C GLN A 3 -22.95 -19.23 8.48
N GLN A 4 -23.37 -20.34 7.86
CA GLN A 4 -22.76 -20.86 6.63
C GLN A 4 -22.96 -19.94 5.43
N SER A 5 -24.09 -19.23 5.35
CA SER A 5 -24.35 -18.28 4.26
C SER A 5 -23.51 -16.99 4.37
N LEU A 6 -23.07 -16.63 5.58
CA LEU A 6 -22.22 -15.45 5.78
C LEU A 6 -20.78 -15.74 5.35
N ASP A 7 -20.29 -16.94 5.68
CA ASP A 7 -18.95 -17.38 5.32
C ASP A 7 -18.76 -17.50 3.79
N GLU A 8 -19.77 -17.99 3.07
CA GLU A 8 -19.77 -18.02 1.60
C GLU A 8 -19.71 -16.61 0.99
N CYS A 9 -20.51 -15.66 1.49
CA CYS A 9 -20.46 -14.26 1.03
C CYS A 9 -19.11 -13.59 1.27
N ILE A 10 -18.46 -13.87 2.42
CA ILE A 10 -17.13 -13.35 2.73
C ILE A 10 -16.10 -13.93 1.78
N GLN A 11 -16.11 -15.24 1.54
CA GLN A 11 -15.20 -15.87 0.57
C GLN A 11 -15.38 -15.30 -0.83
N ASP A 12 -16.62 -15.13 -1.28
CA ASP A 12 -16.92 -14.62 -2.62
C ASP A 12 -16.48 -13.16 -2.77
N TYR A 13 -16.61 -12.34 -1.71
CA TYR A 13 -16.12 -10.97 -1.67
C TYR A 13 -14.58 -10.89 -1.68
N VAL A 14 -13.91 -11.76 -0.92
CA VAL A 14 -12.44 -11.85 -0.85
C VAL A 14 -11.87 -12.36 -2.19
N LEU A 15 -12.51 -13.34 -2.83
CA LEU A 15 -12.10 -13.86 -4.15
C LEU A 15 -12.33 -12.85 -5.27
N LYS A 16 -13.41 -12.05 -5.21
CA LYS A 16 -13.70 -11.02 -6.22
C LYS A 16 -12.86 -9.75 -6.06
N ASN A 17 -12.44 -9.44 -4.85
CA ASN A 17 -11.65 -8.27 -4.54
C ASN A 17 -10.31 -8.74 -3.97
N ASP A 18 -9.38 -9.11 -4.84
CA ASP A 18 -7.98 -9.29 -4.43
C ASP A 18 -7.49 -7.97 -3.80
N LEU A 19 -7.45 -7.95 -2.46
CA LEU A 19 -7.05 -6.80 -1.68
C LEU A 19 -5.53 -6.72 -1.69
N GLY A 20 -4.99 -5.68 -2.30
CA GLY A 20 -3.58 -5.32 -2.20
C GLY A 20 -3.31 -4.63 -0.88
N THR A 21 -2.11 -4.84 -0.35
CA THR A 21 -1.62 -4.13 0.84
C THR A 21 -0.80 -2.93 0.41
N ILE A 22 -1.06 -1.78 1.03
CA ILE A 22 -0.23 -0.59 0.88
C ILE A 22 0.76 -0.57 2.04
N LEU A 23 2.04 -0.59 1.69
CA LEU A 23 3.15 -0.45 2.63
C LEU A 23 3.83 0.91 2.48
N CYS A 24 4.41 1.40 3.56
CA CYS A 24 5.31 2.54 3.48
C CYS A 24 6.60 2.13 2.74
N ARG A 25 7.05 2.91 1.76
CA ARG A 25 8.32 2.67 1.06
C ARG A 25 9.54 2.66 2.00
N TYR A 26 9.49 3.41 3.11
CA TYR A 26 10.65 3.64 3.96
C TYR A 26 10.67 2.82 5.24
N CYS A 27 9.51 2.68 5.90
CA CYS A 27 9.41 1.98 7.19
C CYS A 27 8.63 0.67 7.10
N GLU A 28 8.16 0.29 5.90
CA GLU A 28 7.39 -0.93 5.63
C GLU A 28 6.08 -1.07 6.43
N ASP A 29 5.67 -0.03 7.17
CA ASP A 29 4.41 -0.03 7.89
C ASP A 29 3.22 -0.17 6.95
N VAL A 30 2.21 -0.92 7.39
CA VAL A 30 0.94 -1.03 6.68
C VAL A 30 0.19 0.30 6.78
N ILE A 31 -0.03 0.94 5.63
CA ILE A 31 -0.83 2.16 5.49
C ILE A 31 -2.32 1.79 5.32
N GLY A 32 -2.61 0.70 4.61
CA GLY A 32 -3.97 0.23 4.40
C GLY A 32 -4.07 -0.93 3.42
N THR A 33 -5.31 -1.32 3.11
CA THR A 33 -5.64 -2.34 2.11
C THR A 33 -6.64 -1.77 1.11
N LEU A 34 -6.43 -1.97 -0.18
CA LEU A 34 -7.33 -1.49 -1.24
C LEU A 34 -7.63 -2.62 -2.24
N PRO A 35 -8.77 -2.56 -2.95
CA PRO A 35 -8.98 -3.42 -4.11
C PRO A 35 -8.00 -3.00 -5.20
N THR A 36 -7.08 -3.89 -5.56
CA THR A 36 -5.97 -3.57 -6.48
C THR A 36 -5.96 -4.43 -7.74
N ASN A 37 -7.06 -5.11 -8.07
CA ASN A 37 -7.20 -5.95 -9.26
C ASN A 37 -5.99 -6.89 -9.45
N ASN A 38 -5.64 -7.66 -8.42
CA ASN A 38 -4.51 -8.61 -8.35
C ASN A 38 -3.11 -8.01 -8.09
N VAL A 39 -2.96 -6.69 -7.89
CA VAL A 39 -1.66 -6.11 -7.47
C VAL A 39 -1.47 -6.25 -5.97
N LYS A 40 -0.63 -7.20 -5.55
CA LYS A 40 -0.52 -7.63 -4.14
C LYS A 40 0.06 -6.57 -3.19
N VAL A 41 1.00 -5.74 -3.66
CA VAL A 41 1.69 -4.76 -2.83
C VAL A 41 1.84 -3.43 -3.58
N MET A 42 1.44 -2.35 -2.92
CA MET A 42 1.68 -0.98 -3.38
C MET A 42 2.52 -0.25 -2.34
N TYR A 43 3.40 0.64 -2.78
CA TYR A 43 4.23 1.46 -1.89
C TYR A 43 3.78 2.91 -1.94
N MET A 44 3.57 3.51 -0.77
CA MET A 44 3.33 4.94 -0.58
C MET A 44 4.21 5.47 0.56
N VAL A 45 4.19 6.77 0.82
CA VAL A 45 4.88 7.36 1.98
C VAL A 45 3.86 7.60 3.09
N CYS A 46 4.12 7.06 4.29
CA CYS A 46 3.26 7.29 5.43
C CYS A 46 3.45 8.70 6.01
N SER A 47 2.55 9.13 6.90
CA SER A 47 2.58 10.48 7.50
C SER A 47 3.66 10.69 8.57
N LYS A 48 4.58 9.72 8.78
CA LYS A 48 5.69 9.88 9.72
C LYS A 48 6.67 10.90 9.15
N VAL A 49 7.05 11.87 9.97
CA VAL A 49 7.99 12.96 9.59
C VAL A 49 9.27 12.40 8.99
N GLU A 50 9.82 11.34 9.57
CA GLU A 50 11.04 10.68 9.09
C GLU A 50 10.90 10.16 7.65
N CYS A 51 9.74 9.62 7.29
CA CYS A 51 9.47 9.10 5.95
C CYS A 51 9.21 10.24 4.95
N GLN A 52 8.52 11.29 5.36
CA GLN A 52 8.31 12.48 4.53
C GLN A 52 9.60 13.24 4.24
N CYS A 53 10.49 13.37 5.23
CA CYS A 53 11.81 13.98 5.03
C CYS A 53 12.66 13.17 4.04
N ARG A 54 12.60 11.84 4.09
CA ARG A 54 13.29 10.98 3.12
C ARG A 54 12.78 11.19 1.70
N GLU A 55 11.46 11.23 1.48
CA GLU A 55 10.88 11.50 0.16
C GLU A 55 11.32 12.86 -0.43
N GLN A 56 11.42 13.88 0.42
CA GLN A 56 11.91 15.20 0.01
C GLN A 56 13.40 15.20 -0.32
N LEU A 57 14.23 14.53 0.49
CA LEU A 57 15.66 14.38 0.23
C LEU A 57 15.93 13.64 -1.08
N ASP A 58 15.24 12.52 -1.31
CA ASP A 58 15.35 11.74 -2.55
C ASP A 58 15.00 12.60 -3.78
N SER A 59 13.98 13.45 -3.66
CA SER A 59 13.59 14.37 -4.73
C SER A 59 14.68 15.39 -5.07
N ILE A 60 15.37 15.95 -4.07
CA ILE A 60 16.44 16.93 -4.24
C ILE A 60 17.68 16.28 -4.88
N ILE A 61 18.07 15.10 -4.38
CA ILE A 61 19.25 14.38 -4.90
C ILE A 61 19.06 14.04 -6.39
N MET A 62 17.86 13.64 -6.80
CA MET A 62 17.57 13.35 -8.21
C MET A 62 17.66 14.57 -9.14
N GLU A 63 17.44 15.78 -8.62
CA GLU A 63 17.62 17.02 -9.39
C GLU A 63 19.10 17.39 -9.52
N GLU A 64 19.86 17.21 -8.45
CA GLU A 64 21.30 17.49 -8.43
C GLU A 64 22.08 16.57 -9.40
N GLU A 65 21.76 15.27 -9.42
CA GLU A 65 22.38 14.31 -10.36
C GLU A 65 22.05 14.58 -11.84
N ARG A 66 20.94 15.27 -12.14
CA ARG A 66 20.58 15.64 -13.52
C ARG A 66 21.32 16.89 -14.00
N THR A 67 21.87 17.66 -13.07
CA THR A 67 22.50 18.97 -13.34
C THR A 67 24.03 18.92 -13.26
N ALA A 68 24.59 17.77 -12.88
CA ALA A 68 26.02 17.44 -12.90
C ALA A 68 26.43 16.78 -14.23
#